data_AF-A0A150NVJ3-F1
#
_entry.id   AF-A0A150NVJ3-F1
#
_cell.length_a   1.000
_cell.length_b   1.000
_cell.length_c   1.000
_cell.angle_alpha   90.00
_cell.angle_beta   90.00
_cell.angle_gamma   90.00
#
_symmetry.space_group_name_H-M   'P 1'
#
loop_
_entity.id
_entity.type
_entity.pdbx_description
1 polymer ?
#
loop_
_entity_poly.entity_id
_entity_poly.type
_entity_poly.pdbx_seq_one_letter_code
_entity_poly.pdbx_strand_id
1 'polypeptide(L)' 'MRVVLKKADTETYIEDEAQVKSYLEQYGITAKDLDSYYDEIVNQKVLKDWCTIYDSKYSPSNYGEVKVETQWENW' A
#
# COMPACT_ATOMS: atom_id res chain seq x y z
N MET A 1 3.71 -0.28 -6.98
CA MET A 1 3.94 -1.34 -5.98
C MET A 1 5.14 -2.16 -6.42
N ARG A 2 5.87 -2.80 -5.50
CA ARG A 2 7.03 -3.62 -5.83
C ARG A 2 7.13 -4.81 -4.89
N VAL A 3 7.74 -5.89 -5.37
CA VAL A 3 8.13 -7.04 -4.55
C VAL A 3 9.64 -6.95 -4.31
N VAL A 4 10.04 -7.13 -3.06
CA VAL A 4 11.46 -7.23 -2.69
C VAL A 4 11.77 -8.70 -2.46
N LEU A 5 12.69 -9.26 -3.25
CA LEU A 5 13.23 -10.59 -3.04
C LEU A 5 14.55 -10.46 -2.29
N LYS A 6 14.60 -11.03 -1.09
CA LYS A 6 15.80 -11.06 -0.28
C LYS A 6 16.50 -12.40 -0.41
N LYS A 7 17.76 -12.40 -0.86
CA LYS A 7 18.61 -13.59 -0.93
C LYS A 7 19.96 -13.30 -0.26
N ALA A 8 20.17 -13.86 0.93
CA ALA A 8 21.30 -13.51 1.79
C ALA A 8 21.37 -11.98 2.00
N ASP A 9 22.50 -11.36 1.65
CA ASP A 9 22.74 -9.92 1.80
C ASP A 9 22.41 -9.11 0.55
N THR A 10 21.73 -9.71 -0.45
CA THR A 10 21.27 -9.00 -1.65
C THR A 10 19.76 -8.88 -1.69
N GLU A 11 19.30 -7.70 -2.11
CA GLU A 11 17.91 -7.41 -2.41
C GLU A 11 17.78 -7.22 -3.92
N THR A 12 16.79 -7.89 -4.52
CA THR A 12 16.36 -7.62 -5.89
C THR A 12 14.91 -7.15 -5.89
N TYR A 13 14.58 -6.28 -6.85
CA TYR A 13 13.28 -5.63 -6.93
C TYR A 13 12.54 -6.09 -8.17
N ILE A 14 11.28 -6.46 -8.01
CA ILE A 14 10.34 -6.65 -9.12
C ILE A 14 9.39 -5.46 -9.10
N GLU A 15 9.41 -4.68 -10.18
CA GLU A 15 8.56 -3.49 -10.35
C GLU A 15 7.64 -3.59 -11.58
N ASP A 16 7.91 -4.53 -12.48
CA ASP A 16 7.01 -4.82 -13.60
C ASP A 16 5.66 -5.31 -13.07
N GLU A 17 4.58 -4.66 -13.52
CA GLU A 17 3.24 -4.89 -13.00
C GLU A 17 2.77 -6.34 -13.15
N ALA A 18 3.00 -6.94 -14.31
CA ALA A 18 2.56 -8.32 -14.57
C ALA A 18 3.33 -9.30 -13.67
N GLN A 19 4.62 -9.08 -13.47
CA GLN A 19 5.43 -9.90 -12.55
C GLN A 19 5.05 -9.70 -11.09
N VAL A 20 4.77 -8.46 -10.66
CA VAL A 20 4.28 -8.16 -9.30
C VAL A 20 2.94 -8.86 -9.07
N LYS A 21 1.98 -8.71 -9.98
CA LYS A 21 0.65 -9.33 -9.88
C LYS A 21 0.76 -10.85 -9.79
N SER A 22 1.53 -11.48 -10.69
CA SER A 22 1.75 -12.93 -10.66
C SER A 22 2.38 -13.40 -9.35
N TYR A 23 3.31 -12.61 -8.79
CA TYR A 23 3.92 -12.94 -7.50
C TYR A 23 2.89 -12.87 -6.36
N LEU A 24 2.05 -11.85 -6.30
CA LEU A 24 1.00 -11.76 -5.28
C LEU A 24 0.00 -12.93 -5.36
N GLU A 25 -0.42 -13.29 -6.57
CA GLU A 25 -1.32 -14.43 -6.82
C GLU A 25 -0.71 -15.75 -6.34
N GLN A 26 0.59 -15.98 -6.53
CA GLN A 26 1.28 -17.18 -6.03
C GLN A 26 1.22 -17.33 -4.51
N TYR A 27 1.13 -16.22 -3.78
CA TYR A 27 0.99 -16.21 -2.32
C TYR A 27 -0.45 -16.00 -1.86
N GLY A 28 -1.42 -16.02 -2.78
CA GLY A 28 -2.84 -15.85 -2.48
C GLY A 28 -3.22 -14.45 -1.98
N ILE A 29 -2.40 -13.45 -2.27
CA ILE A 29 -2.68 -12.05 -1.91
C ILE A 29 -3.60 -11.45 -2.97
N THR A 30 -4.78 -11.00 -2.54
CA THR A 30 -5.82 -10.42 -3.41
C THR A 30 -5.83 -8.89 -3.37
N ALA A 31 -6.51 -8.24 -4.31
CA ALA A 31 -6.72 -6.79 -4.28
C ALA A 31 -7.38 -6.32 -2.97
N LYS A 32 -8.30 -7.12 -2.40
CA LYS A 32 -8.94 -6.85 -1.11
C LYS A 32 -7.95 -6.88 0.06
N ASP A 33 -6.95 -7.75 0.00
CA ASP A 33 -5.89 -7.77 1.02
C ASP A 33 -5.02 -6.51 0.92
N LEU A 34 -4.72 -6.06 -0.31
CA LEU A 34 -4.00 -4.80 -0.53
C LEU A 34 -4.78 -3.58 -0.03
N ASP A 35 -6.10 -3.53 -0.24
CA ASP A 35 -6.96 -2.49 0.32
C ASP A 35 -6.93 -2.52 1.86
N SER A 36 -6.95 -3.72 2.44
CA SER A 36 -6.90 -3.90 3.90
C SER A 36 -5.55 -3.45 4.48
N TYR A 37 -4.43 -3.81 3.84
CA TYR A 37 -3.10 -3.38 4.25
C TYR A 37 -2.91 -1.87 4.09
N TYR A 38 -3.46 -1.29 3.02
CA TYR A 38 -3.45 0.15 2.82
C TYR A 38 -4.20 0.86 3.96
N ASP A 39 -5.42 0.43 4.29
CA ASP A 39 -6.18 1.03 5.38
C ASP A 39 -5.46 0.86 6.73
N GLU A 40 -5.00 -0.35 7.06
CA GLU A 40 -4.34 -0.64 8.33
C GLU A 40 -3.09 0.24 8.54
N ILE A 41 -2.22 0.33 7.54
CA ILE A 41 -0.94 1.00 7.67
C ILE A 41 -1.05 2.50 7.38
N VAL A 42 -1.70 2.89 6.28
CA VAL A 42 -1.77 4.30 5.88
C VAL A 42 -2.79 5.04 6.73
N ASN A 43 -4.04 4.57 6.79
CA ASN A 43 -5.11 5.29 7.48
C ASN A 43 -5.04 5.11 8.99
N GLN A 44 -5.06 3.87 9.45
CA GLN A 44 -5.24 3.57 10.87
C GLN A 44 -3.96 3.78 11.68
N LYS A 45 -2.79 3.78 11.03
CA LYS A 45 -1.50 4.03 11.68
C LYS A 45 -0.90 5.38 11.30
N VAL A 46 -0.41 5.55 10.06
CA VAL A 46 0.37 6.73 9.69
C VAL A 46 -0.43 8.03 9.79
N LEU A 47 -1.59 8.11 9.14
CA LEU A 47 -2.41 9.33 9.14
C LEU A 47 -3.06 9.57 10.50
N LYS A 48 -3.39 8.51 11.22
CA LYS A 48 -3.89 8.62 12.59
C LYS A 48 -2.83 9.22 13.50
N ASP A 49 -1.61 8.68 13.49
CA ASP A 49 -0.48 9.19 14.27
C ASP A 49 -0.19 10.65 13.90
N TRP A 50 -0.22 11.00 12.60
CA TRP A 50 -0.08 12.38 12.14
C TRP A 50 -1.09 13.33 12.79
N CYS A 51 -2.38 12.95 12.80
CA CYS A 51 -3.43 13.76 13.42
C CYS A 51 -3.33 13.84 14.95
N THR A 52 -2.56 12.95 15.61
CA THR A 52 -2.32 13.05 17.07
C THR A 52 -1.28 14.09 17.44
N ILE A 53 -0.33 14.38 16.54
CA ILE A 53 0.78 15.31 16.80
C ILE A 53 0.62 16.66 16.08
N TYR A 54 -0.28 16.73 15.11
CA TYR A 54 -0.58 17.93 14.35
C TYR A 54 -2.09 18.12 14.27
N ASP A 55 -2.56 19.33 14.57
CA ASP A 55 -3.97 19.72 14.46
C ASP A 55 -4.37 19.86 12.98
N SER A 56 -4.53 18.70 12.35
CA SER A 56 -4.79 18.57 10.92
C SER A 56 -6.20 19.03 10.59
N LYS A 57 -6.34 19.78 9.48
CA LYS A 57 -7.65 20.09 8.87
C LYS A 57 -8.29 18.89 8.15
N TYR A 58 -7.52 17.82 7.99
CA TYR A 58 -7.87 16.59 7.27
C TYR A 58 -7.76 15.38 8.20
N SER A 59 -8.29 14.23 7.78
CA SER A 59 -8.34 13.02 8.60
C SER A 59 -7.98 11.77 7.78
N PRO A 60 -7.74 10.62 8.44
CA PRO A 60 -7.54 9.34 7.75
C PRO A 60 -8.69 8.91 6.82
N SER A 61 -9.88 9.49 6.99
CA SER A 61 -11.05 9.22 6.14
C SER A 61 -11.39 10.36 5.19
N ASN A 62 -10.64 11.47 5.24
CA ASN A 62 -10.84 12.64 4.39
C ASN A 62 -9.49 13.31 4.12
N TYR A 63 -8.88 12.96 2.99
CA TYR A 63 -7.60 13.50 2.57
C TYR A 63 -7.69 14.91 1.96
N GLY A 64 -8.89 15.48 1.86
CA GLY A 64 -9.13 16.73 1.15
C GLY A 64 -9.24 16.53 -0.37
N GLU A 65 -8.86 17.56 -1.12
CA GLU A 65 -8.94 17.56 -2.58
C GLU A 65 -7.71 16.86 -3.19
N VAL A 66 -7.70 15.53 -3.13
CA VAL A 66 -6.69 14.69 -3.76
C VAL A 66 -7.34 13.55 -4.53
N LYS A 67 -6.78 13.24 -5.72
CA LYS A 67 -7.14 12.04 -6.46
C LYS A 67 -6.31 10.87 -5.93
N VAL A 68 -6.98 9.81 -5.48
CA VAL A 68 -6.32 8.57 -5.06
C VAL A 68 -6.45 7.57 -6.20
N GLU A 69 -5.31 7.05 -6.67
CA GLU A 69 -5.24 6.00 -7.68
C GLU A 69 -4.36 4.88 -7.13
N THR A 70 -4.90 3.67 -7.05
CA THR A 70 -4.13 2.49 -6.65
C THR A 70 -3.79 1.67 -7.87
N GLN A 71 -2.57 1.11 -7.90
CA GLN A 71 -2.16 0.29 -9.03
C GLN A 71 -3.03 -0.97 -9.17
N TRP A 72 -3.54 -1.49 -8.05
CA TRP A 72 -4.36 -2.71 -8.01
C TRP A 72 -5.87 -2.48 -8.14
N GLU A 73 -6.32 -1.25 -8.45
CA GLU A 73 -7.76 -0.93 -8.56
C GLU A 73 -8.51 -1.84 -9.55
N ASN A 74 -7.80 -2.35 -10.57
CA ASN A 74 -8.36 -3.20 -11.63
C ASN A 74 -7.75 -4.61 -11.65
N TRP A 75 -7.15 -5.07 -10.54
CA TRP A 75 -6.49 -6.38 -10.48
C TRP A 75 -7.42 -7.52 -10.11
#